data_AF-A0A6A4L333-F1
#
_entry.id   AF-A0A6A4L333-F1
#
_cell.length_a   1.000
_cell.length_b   1.000
_cell.length_c   1.000
_cell.angle_alpha   90.00
_cell.angle_beta   90.00
_cell.angle_gamma   90.00
#
_symmetry.space_group_name_H-M   'P 1'
#
loop_
_entity.id
_entity.type
_entity.pdbx_description
1 polymer ?
#
loop_
_entity_poly.entity_id
_entity_poly.type
_entity_poly.pdbx_seq_one_letter_code
_entity_poly.pdbx_strand_id
1 'polypeptide(L)'
;MQKVHFRRIIAHHTDVNLGDCSFLDTCRHMKTCKYVHYELDNTQDVTPNMMSVAALPPPKPLKQRAEYCSEVELGTPQWINCDIRNFRMDILGQFGVIMADPPWDIHMELPYGTMADDEMRTLNVPALQTDGLIFLWVTGRAMELGREW
;
A
#
# COMPACT_ATOMS: atom_id res chain seq x y z
N MET A 1 -16.78 -7.38 0.46
CA MET A 1 -16.48 -5.97 0.10
C MET A 1 -15.97 -5.96 -1.32
N GLN A 2 -16.62 -5.23 -2.24
CA GLN A 2 -16.17 -5.09 -3.62
C GLN A 2 -14.89 -4.25 -3.63
N LYS A 3 -13.81 -4.75 -4.24
CA LYS A 3 -12.58 -3.98 -4.42
C LYS A 3 -12.83 -2.93 -5.50
N VAL A 4 -12.69 -1.66 -5.13
CA VAL A 4 -12.80 -0.55 -6.07
C VAL A 4 -11.39 -0.20 -6.53
N HIS A 5 -11.17 -0.24 -7.84
CA HIS A 5 -9.90 0.13 -8.45
C HIS A 5 -10.02 1.51 -9.10
N PHE A 6 -8.93 2.28 -9.05
CA PHE A 6 -8.83 3.59 -9.70
C PHE A 6 -7.72 3.55 -10.72
N ARG A 7 -7.97 4.07 -11.92
CA ARG A 7 -6.97 4.16 -12.99
C ARG A 7 -6.61 5.62 -13.26
N ARG A 8 -5.34 5.86 -13.57
CA ARG A 8 -4.81 7.20 -13.88
C ARG A 8 -5.32 7.66 -15.24
N ILE A 9 -5.80 8.90 -15.30
CA ILE A 9 -6.10 9.62 -16.53
C ILE A 9 -4.82 10.36 -16.96
N ILE A 10 -4.13 9.85 -17.98
CA ILE A 10 -2.95 10.50 -18.57
C ILE A 10 -3.36 11.10 -19.92
N ALA A 11 -3.62 12.40 -19.93
CA ALA A 11 -3.93 13.16 -21.14
C ALA A 11 -2.66 13.82 -21.71
N HIS A 12 -2.73 14.33 -22.95
CA HIS A 12 -1.59 14.99 -23.61
C HIS A 12 -1.02 16.17 -22.80
N HIS A 13 -1.86 16.87 -22.04
CA HIS A 13 -1.47 18.01 -21.22
C HIS A 13 -1.03 17.61 -19.80
N THR A 14 -1.11 16.34 -19.43
CA THR A 14 -0.72 15.82 -18.11
C THR A 14 0.79 15.61 -18.04
N ASP A 15 1.43 16.14 -16.99
CA ASP A 15 2.83 15.90 -16.65
C ASP A 15 2.91 15.12 -15.34
N VAL A 16 3.36 13.85 -15.45
CA VAL A 16 3.43 12.92 -14.33
C VAL A 16 4.41 13.38 -13.25
N ASN A 17 5.41 14.20 -13.59
CA ASN A 17 6.40 14.68 -12.63
C ASN A 17 5.83 15.74 -11.66
N LEU A 18 4.69 16.35 -12.00
CA LEU A 18 4.02 17.33 -11.16
C LEU A 18 3.19 16.68 -10.03
N GLY A 19 3.00 15.35 -10.07
CA GLY A 19 2.22 14.62 -9.09
C GLY A 19 0.71 14.73 -9.29
N ASP A 20 -0.04 14.38 -8.24
CA ASP A 20 -1.50 14.28 -8.27
C ASP A 20 -2.19 15.64 -8.16
N CYS A 21 -3.32 15.80 -8.86
CA CYS A 21 -4.09 17.02 -8.73
C CYS A 21 -4.75 17.10 -7.35
N SER A 22 -4.49 18.18 -6.60
CA SER A 22 -5.11 18.41 -5.29
C SER A 22 -6.64 18.44 -5.32
N PHE A 23 -7.24 18.70 -6.48
CA PHE A 23 -8.69 18.76 -6.65
C PHE A 23 -9.32 17.45 -7.15
N LEU A 24 -8.51 16.41 -7.47
CA LEU A 24 -8.96 15.08 -7.89
C LEU A 24 -10.17 15.10 -8.86
N ASP A 25 -11.32 14.56 -8.46
CA ASP A 25 -12.56 14.50 -9.23
C ASP A 25 -13.31 15.85 -9.31
N THR A 26 -13.06 16.76 -8.36
CA THR A 26 -13.66 18.11 -8.31
C THR A 26 -12.94 19.16 -9.17
N CYS A 27 -11.90 18.77 -9.91
CA CYS A 27 -11.14 19.69 -10.74
C CYS A 27 -11.97 20.27 -11.89
N ARG A 28 -12.17 21.60 -11.87
CA ARG A 28 -12.93 22.33 -12.89
C ARG A 28 -12.24 22.41 -14.26
N HIS A 29 -10.97 22.04 -14.32
CA HIS A 29 -10.13 22.15 -15.51
C HIS A 29 -9.58 20.79 -15.95
N MET A 30 -10.32 19.70 -15.80
CA MET A 30 -9.87 18.34 -16.14
C MET A 30 -9.21 18.22 -17.54
N LYS A 31 -9.73 18.97 -18.52
CA LYS A 31 -9.25 18.96 -19.92
C LYS A 31 -7.97 19.77 -20.15
N THR A 32 -7.52 20.56 -19.19
CA THR A 32 -6.33 21.42 -19.28
C THR A 32 -5.42 21.33 -18.06
N CYS A 33 -5.79 20.56 -17.04
CA CYS A 33 -5.05 20.37 -15.79
C CYS A 33 -3.82 19.49 -16.00
N LYS A 34 -2.64 20.03 -15.70
CA LYS A 34 -1.37 19.33 -15.91
C LYS A 34 -1.07 18.23 -14.90
N TYR A 35 -1.82 18.14 -13.81
CA TYR A 35 -1.60 17.16 -12.74
C TYR A 35 -2.32 15.84 -13.02
N VAL A 36 -1.90 14.76 -12.36
CA VAL A 36 -2.49 13.42 -12.55
C VAL A 36 -3.88 13.35 -11.93
N HIS A 37 -4.83 12.80 -12.67
CA HIS A 37 -6.21 12.54 -12.24
C HIS A 37 -6.53 11.05 -12.28
N TYR A 38 -7.64 10.65 -11.66
CA TYR A 38 -8.06 9.25 -11.55
C TYR A 38 -9.53 9.09 -11.92
N GLU A 39 -9.88 7.96 -12.51
CA GLU A 39 -11.27 7.52 -12.69
C GLU A 39 -11.48 6.13 -12.12
N LEU A 40 -12.74 5.83 -11.79
CA LEU A 40 -13.14 4.50 -11.34
C LEU A 40 -12.93 3.50 -12.47
N ASP A 41 -12.17 2.45 -12.16
CA ASP A 41 -12.01 1.33 -13.05
C ASP A 41 -13.23 0.40 -12.89
N ASN A 42 -14.17 0.53 -13.83
CA ASN A 42 -15.39 -0.27 -13.90
C ASN A 42 -15.16 -1.67 -14.49
N THR A 43 -13.92 -2.12 -14.66
CA THR A 43 -13.64 -3.52 -14.97
C THR A 43 -13.96 -4.39 -13.74
N GLN A 44 -15.26 -4.60 -13.51
CA GLN A 44 -15.74 -5.77 -12.79
C GLN A 44 -15.19 -7.00 -13.51
N ASP A 45 -14.75 -8.02 -12.77
CA ASP A 45 -14.31 -9.30 -13.32
C ASP A 45 -15.38 -9.89 -14.26
N VAL A 46 -15.32 -9.56 -15.55
CA VAL A 46 -16.31 -10.00 -16.53
C VAL A 46 -15.99 -11.46 -16.87
N THR A 47 -16.78 -12.37 -16.29
CA THR A 47 -16.93 -13.74 -16.79
C THR A 47 -17.25 -13.70 -18.29
N PRO A 48 -16.44 -14.31 -19.18
CA PRO A 48 -16.66 -14.16 -20.60
C PRO A 48 -17.75 -15.12 -21.06
N ASN A 49 -18.94 -14.60 -21.36
CA ASN A 49 -19.88 -15.33 -22.22
C ASN A 49 -20.45 -14.40 -23.30
N MET A 50 -20.24 -14.85 -24.55
CA MET A 50 -20.94 -14.52 -25.80
C MET A 50 -20.55 -13.26 -26.61
N MET A 51 -19.85 -13.58 -27.72
CA MET A 51 -20.04 -13.14 -29.12
C MET A 51 -19.32 -11.90 -29.68
N SER A 52 -18.34 -12.23 -30.56
CA SER A 52 -17.82 -11.58 -31.80
C SER A 52 -17.58 -10.05 -31.79
N VAL A 53 -16.42 -9.54 -32.20
CA VAL A 53 -15.94 -9.43 -33.60
C VAL A 53 -14.42 -9.14 -33.61
N ALA A 54 -13.72 -9.77 -34.57
CA ALA A 54 -12.40 -9.44 -35.15
C ALA A 54 -11.13 -9.38 -34.26
N ALA A 55 -10.38 -10.48 -34.34
CA ALA A 55 -8.92 -10.60 -34.34
C ALA A 55 -8.07 -9.37 -33.96
N LEU A 56 -7.89 -9.16 -32.65
CA LEU A 56 -6.65 -8.61 -32.09
C LEU A 56 -5.92 -9.78 -31.41
N PRO A 57 -4.58 -9.91 -31.52
CA PRO A 57 -3.85 -10.86 -30.70
C PRO A 57 -4.21 -10.58 -29.24
N PRO A 58 -4.51 -11.60 -28.42
CA PRO A 58 -4.92 -11.38 -27.05
C PRO A 58 -3.87 -10.48 -26.39
N PRO A 59 -4.27 -9.39 -25.71
CA PRO A 59 -3.32 -8.63 -24.92
C PRO A 59 -2.67 -9.65 -24.00
N LYS A 60 -1.36 -9.88 -24.19
CA LYS A 60 -0.60 -10.66 -23.23
C LYS A 60 -0.91 -10.02 -21.89
N PRO A 61 -1.46 -10.77 -20.91
CA PRO A 61 -1.69 -10.19 -19.60
C PRO A 61 -0.37 -9.58 -19.20
N LEU A 62 -0.33 -8.25 -19.09
CA LEU A 62 0.77 -7.58 -18.41
C LEU A 62 0.82 -8.32 -17.09
N LYS A 63 1.91 -9.06 -16.85
CA LYS A 63 2.08 -9.80 -15.60
C LYS A 63 1.96 -8.75 -14.50
N GLN A 64 0.77 -8.65 -13.92
CA GLN A 64 0.38 -7.62 -12.95
C GLN A 64 1.07 -7.86 -11.59
N ARG A 65 1.96 -8.85 -11.57
CA ARG A 65 2.59 -9.43 -10.41
C ARG A 65 4.03 -9.67 -10.80
N ALA A 66 4.93 -9.18 -9.96
CA ALA A 66 6.35 -9.34 -10.18
C ALA A 66 6.67 -10.84 -10.30
N GLU A 67 7.49 -11.17 -11.29
CA GLU A 67 7.76 -12.52 -11.79
C GLU A 67 8.46 -13.45 -10.77
N TYR A 68 8.75 -12.94 -9.57
CA TYR A 68 9.45 -13.63 -8.49
C TYR A 68 8.55 -14.40 -7.51
N CYS A 69 7.23 -14.34 -7.65
CA CYS A 69 6.33 -14.93 -6.66
C CYS A 69 5.15 -15.66 -7.32
N SER A 70 5.18 -16.99 -7.28
CA SER A 70 4.07 -17.81 -7.76
C SER A 70 2.82 -17.66 -6.88
N GLU A 71 1.63 -17.89 -7.43
CA GLU A 71 0.39 -17.90 -6.63
C GLU A 71 0.39 -18.97 -5.55
N VAL A 72 1.14 -20.06 -5.79
CA VAL A 72 1.35 -21.16 -4.84
C VAL A 72 2.20 -20.70 -3.65
N GLU A 73 3.18 -19.83 -3.86
CA GLU A 73 4.06 -19.32 -2.81
C GLU A 73 3.43 -18.22 -1.94
N LEU A 74 2.53 -17.38 -2.48
CA LEU A 74 1.97 -16.27 -1.70
C LEU A 74 0.86 -16.67 -0.72
N GLY A 75 0.27 -17.86 -0.89
CA GLY A 75 -0.86 -18.30 -0.07
C GLY A 75 -2.04 -17.32 -0.08
N THR A 76 -2.98 -17.51 0.85
CA THR A 76 -4.06 -16.55 1.13
C THR A 76 -3.60 -15.50 2.14
N PRO A 77 -4.19 -14.29 2.17
CA PRO A 77 -3.91 -13.31 3.22
C PRO A 77 -4.15 -13.89 4.62
N GLN A 78 -3.23 -13.64 5.54
CA GLN A 78 -3.29 -14.11 6.93
C GLN A 78 -3.22 -12.90 7.87
N TRP A 79 -3.88 -12.99 9.03
CA TRP A 79 -3.86 -11.92 10.03
C TRP A 79 -3.95 -12.49 11.44
N ILE A 80 -3.44 -11.72 12.40
CA ILE A 80 -3.55 -12.02 13.83
C ILE A 80 -4.01 -10.74 14.52
N ASN A 81 -5.14 -10.79 15.23
CA ASN A 81 -5.55 -9.71 16.12
C ASN A 81 -4.83 -9.90 17.45
N CYS A 82 -3.88 -9.01 17.77
CA CYS A 82 -3.09 -9.11 18.98
C CYS A 82 -2.61 -7.73 19.46
N ASP A 83 -2.25 -7.66 20.74
CA ASP A 83 -1.47 -6.55 21.28
C ASP A 83 0.01 -6.81 21.00
N ILE A 84 0.59 -6.05 20.06
CA ILE A 84 1.96 -6.23 19.60
C ILE A 84 3.01 -6.00 20.69
N ARG A 85 2.66 -5.29 21.79
CA ARG A 85 3.58 -5.05 22.92
C ARG A 85 3.91 -6.32 23.68
N ASN A 86 2.96 -7.25 23.73
CA ASN A 86 3.08 -8.52 24.46
C ASN A 86 3.10 -9.73 23.52
N PHE A 87 3.07 -9.51 22.22
CA PHE A 87 3.01 -10.58 21.23
C PHE A 87 4.39 -11.19 20.99
N ARG A 88 4.46 -12.52 20.99
CA ARG A 88 5.68 -13.27 20.70
C ARG A 88 5.96 -13.28 19.20
N MET A 89 6.73 -12.30 18.73
CA MET A 89 7.07 -12.12 17.31
C MET A 89 7.92 -13.27 16.73
N ASP A 90 8.69 -13.98 17.55
CA ASP A 90 9.56 -15.10 17.16
C ASP A 90 8.80 -16.27 16.51
N ILE A 91 7.50 -16.43 16.80
CA ILE A 91 6.70 -17.51 16.23
C ILE A 91 6.28 -17.26 14.77
N LEU A 92 6.40 -16.02 14.28
CA LEU A 92 5.95 -15.63 12.94
C LEU A 92 6.93 -16.07 11.84
N GLY A 93 8.19 -16.34 12.20
CA GLY A 93 9.26 -16.64 11.25
C GLY A 93 10.04 -15.39 10.83
N GLN A 94 10.61 -15.45 9.62
CA GLN A 94 11.47 -14.40 9.07
C GLN A 94 10.85 -13.82 7.80
N PHE A 95 10.96 -12.51 7.62
CA PHE A 95 10.40 -11.76 6.51
C PHE A 95 11.50 -10.96 5.81
N GLY A 96 11.46 -10.88 4.48
CA GLY A 96 12.39 -10.03 3.72
C GLY A 96 11.95 -8.57 3.63
N VAL A 97 10.67 -8.29 3.89
CA VAL A 97 10.12 -6.93 3.94
C VAL A 97 9.17 -6.81 5.11
N ILE A 98 9.37 -5.78 5.93
CA ILE A 98 8.48 -5.38 7.02
C ILE A 98 7.92 -3.99 6.72
N MET A 99 6.61 -3.80 6.88
CA MET A 99 5.96 -2.50 6.78
C MET A 99 5.29 -2.17 8.12
N ALA A 100 5.57 -0.99 8.67
CA ALA A 100 5.04 -0.57 9.96
C ALA A 100 4.53 0.88 9.91
N ASP A 101 3.33 1.07 10.46
CA ASP A 101 2.72 2.38 10.73
C ASP A 101 2.25 2.40 12.21
N PRO A 102 3.20 2.54 13.16
CA PRO A 102 2.89 2.41 14.56
C PRO A 102 2.18 3.68 15.10
N PRO A 103 1.36 3.55 16.14
CA PRO A 103 0.62 4.68 16.72
C PRO A 103 1.54 5.52 17.62
N TRP A 104 2.49 6.25 17.03
CA TRP A 104 3.46 7.07 17.75
C TRP A 104 2.81 8.00 18.78
N ASP A 105 3.41 8.15 19.96
CA ASP A 105 3.07 9.26 20.87
C ASP A 105 3.60 10.59 20.31
N ILE A 106 2.71 11.28 19.59
CA ILE A 106 2.98 12.60 19.03
C ILE A 106 2.58 13.74 19.97
N HIS A 107 2.22 13.43 21.23
CA HIS A 107 1.70 14.38 22.21
C HIS A 107 0.49 15.18 21.71
N MET A 108 -0.43 14.48 21.04
CA MET A 108 -1.74 14.98 20.65
C MET A 108 -2.84 14.09 21.24
N GLU A 109 -4.01 14.67 21.51
CA GLU A 109 -5.19 13.87 21.84
C GLU A 109 -5.74 13.22 20.58
N LEU A 110 -5.58 11.90 20.48
CA LEU A 110 -6.09 11.09 19.38
C LEU A 110 -7.27 10.24 19.87
N PRO A 111 -8.23 9.88 18.99
CA PRO A 111 -9.38 9.05 19.37
C PRO A 111 -9.01 7.57 19.63
N TYR A 112 -7.73 7.23 19.62
CA TYR A 112 -7.16 5.91 19.84
C TYR A 112 -5.91 5.99 20.71
N GLY A 113 -5.54 4.84 21.31
CA GLY A 113 -4.34 4.75 22.13
C GLY A 113 -3.06 4.91 21.30
N THR A 114 -2.13 5.71 21.80
CA THR A 114 -0.76 5.81 21.29
C THR A 114 0.16 4.83 22.02
N MET A 115 1.34 4.62 21.44
CA MET A 115 2.43 3.85 22.03
C MET A 115 3.53 4.80 22.47
N ALA A 116 3.95 4.69 23.72
CA ALA A 116 5.02 5.52 24.27
C ALA A 116 6.38 5.19 23.61
N ASP A 117 7.31 6.14 23.65
CA ASP A 117 8.65 5.98 23.06
C ASP A 117 9.36 4.71 23.58
N ASP A 118 9.24 4.40 24.88
CA ASP A 118 9.83 3.19 25.48
C ASP A 118 9.15 1.90 24.99
N GLU A 119 7.82 1.89 24.85
CA GLU A 119 7.09 0.74 24.33
C GLU A 119 7.52 0.43 22.89
N MET A 120 7.65 1.47 22.05
CA MET A 120 8.14 1.35 20.67
C MET A 120 9.55 0.73 20.61
N ARG A 121 10.47 1.16 21.48
CA ARG A 121 11.84 0.62 21.55
C ARG A 121 11.90 -0.84 21.95
N THR A 122 10.95 -1.30 22.77
CA THR A 122 10.92 -2.69 23.26
C THR A 122 10.30 -3.69 22.30
N LEU A 123 9.69 -3.23 21.20
CA LEU A 123 9.13 -4.12 20.19
C LEU A 123 10.23 -4.97 19.53
N ASN A 124 10.02 -6.29 19.51
CA ASN A 124 11.01 -7.24 19.04
C ASN A 124 10.98 -7.43 17.50
N VAL A 125 10.98 -6.34 16.75
CA VAL A 125 11.08 -6.36 15.29
C VAL A 125 12.36 -7.04 14.78
N PRO A 126 13.52 -6.92 15.46
CA PRO A 126 14.72 -7.66 15.03
C PRO A 126 14.53 -9.18 14.95
N ALA A 127 13.62 -9.77 15.73
CA ALA A 127 13.33 -11.20 15.64
C ALA A 127 12.61 -11.60 14.34
N LEU A 128 12.10 -10.65 13.56
CA LEU A 128 11.33 -10.90 12.34
C LEU A 128 12.18 -10.88 11.07
N GLN A 129 13.44 -10.46 11.12
CA GLN A 129 14.25 -10.31 9.91
C GLN A 129 15.75 -10.53 10.17
N THR A 130 16.38 -11.34 9.31
CA THR A 130 17.83 -11.57 9.31
C THR A 130 18.53 -10.74 8.23
N ASP A 131 17.92 -10.65 7.04
CA ASP A 131 18.34 -9.81 5.92
C ASP A 131 17.07 -9.32 5.21
N GLY A 132 16.95 -8.01 4.94
CA GLY A 132 15.76 -7.44 4.33
C GLY A 132 15.61 -5.93 4.48
N LEU A 133 14.40 -5.45 4.24
CA LEU A 133 14.05 -4.02 4.27
C LEU A 133 12.89 -3.74 5.21
N ILE A 134 12.97 -2.63 5.94
CA ILE A 134 11.86 -2.09 6.72
C ILE A 134 11.38 -0.77 6.12
N PHE A 135 10.06 -0.64 5.97
CA PHE A 135 9.39 0.59 5.61
C PHE A 135 8.61 1.07 6.83
N LEU A 136 9.10 2.13 7.46
CA LEU A 136 8.54 2.70 8.68
C LEU A 136 7.92 4.07 8.38
N TRP A 137 6.62 4.21 8.66
CA TRP A 137 5.96 5.51 8.61
C TRP A 137 6.33 6.33 9.84
N VAL A 138 6.73 7.59 9.61
CA VAL A 138 7.15 8.53 10.65
C VAL A 138 6.53 9.90 10.40
N THR A 139 6.33 10.65 11.48
CA THR A 139 5.84 12.05 11.42
C THR A 139 6.43 12.87 12.56
N GLY A 140 6.72 14.16 12.30
CA GLY A 140 7.21 15.10 13.32
C GLY A 140 8.36 14.52 14.17
N ARG A 141 8.19 14.55 15.50
CA ARG A 141 9.16 14.04 16.50
C ARG A 141 9.47 12.54 16.40
N ALA A 142 8.59 11.76 15.75
CA ALA A 142 8.80 10.33 15.59
C ALA A 142 9.89 10.02 14.54
N MET A 143 10.33 11.00 13.77
CA MET A 143 11.42 10.83 12.80
C MET A 143 12.74 10.48 13.51
N GLU A 144 13.04 11.11 14.64
CA GLU A 144 14.26 10.85 15.40
C GLU A 144 14.20 9.46 16.04
N LEU A 145 13.09 9.13 16.69
CA LEU A 145 12.87 7.81 17.29
C LEU A 145 12.91 6.68 16.24
N GLY A 146 12.26 6.89 15.09
CA GLY A 146 12.25 5.91 14.01
C GLY A 146 13.60 5.67 13.34
N ARG A 147 14.59 6.57 13.51
CA ARG A 147 15.97 6.37 13.04
C ARG A 147 16.81 5.50 13.97
N GLU A 148 16.39 5.37 15.22
CA GLU A 148 17.06 4.53 16.22
C GLU A 148 16.57 3.08 16.17
N TRP A 149 15.55 2.81 15.34
CA TRP A 149 14.90 1.53 15.14
C TRP A 149 15.47 0.81 13.91
#